data_AF-X0VT55-F1
#
_entry.id   AF-X0VT55-F1
#
_cell.length_a   1.000
_cell.length_b   1.000
_cell.length_c   1.000
_cell.angle_alpha   90.00
_cell.angle_beta   90.00
_cell.angle_gamma   90.00
#
_symmetry.space_group_name_H-M   'P 1'
#
loop_
_entity.id
_entity.type
_entity.pdbx_description
1 polymer ?
#
loop_
_entity_poly.entity_id
_entity_poly.type
_entity_poly.pdbx_seq_one_letter_code
_entity_poly.pdbx_strand_id
1 'polypeptide(L)' 'MVNEIIAVVIGYLLGSIPSAYIATRIATGKDIRHMGGGNVGGLNTFREVGFIAS' A
#
# COMPACT_ATOMS: atom_id res chain seq x y z
N MET A 1 0.80 11.51 28.10
CA MET A 1 0.89 12.56 27.06
C MET A 1 2.03 12.35 26.04
N VAL A 2 3.29 12.21 26.46
CA VAL A 2 4.43 12.05 25.51
C VAL A 2 4.45 10.67 24.83
N ASN A 3 4.05 9.62 25.54
CA ASN A 3 4.08 8.25 25.02
C ASN A 3 3.05 8.03 23.90
N GLU A 4 1.91 8.71 23.98
CA GLU A 4 0.83 8.70 23.00
C GLU A 4 1.26 9.40 21.71
N ILE A 5 1.98 10.53 21.81
CA ILE A 5 2.55 11.23 20.66
C ILE A 5 3.59 10.34 19.97
N ILE A 6 4.45 9.67 20.73
CA ILE A 6 5.44 8.73 20.18
C ILE A 6 4.75 7.58 19.44
N ALA A 7 3.69 7.00 20.02
CA ALA A 7 2.93 5.93 19.39
C ALA A 7 2.28 6.39 18.06
N VAL A 8 1.70 7.59 18.02
CA VAL A 8 1.12 8.17 16.79
C VAL A 8 2.19 8.39 15.73
N VAL A 9 3.34 8.95 16.10
CA VAL A 9 4.46 9.19 15.17
C VAL A 9 4.98 7.87 14.59
N ILE A 10 5.20 6.86 15.43
CA ILE A 10 5.65 5.54 14.98
C ILE A 10 4.60 4.90 14.07
N GLY A 11 3.33 4.93 14.46
CA GLY A 11 2.22 4.41 13.64
C GLY A 11 2.13 5.09 12.28
N TYR A 12 2.30 6.42 12.24
CA TYR A 12 2.30 7.18 10.99
C TYR A 12 3.49 6.82 10.11
N LEU A 13 4.69 6.71 10.67
CA LEU A 13 5.89 6.36 9.92
C LEU A 13 5.80 4.93 9.35
N LEU A 14 5.33 3.98 10.15
CA LEU A 14 5.13 2.59 9.69
C LEU A 14 4.02 2.48 8.64
N GLY A 15 2.91 3.20 8.83
CA GLY A 15 1.78 3.22 7.88
C GLY A 15 2.06 3.99 6.59
N SER A 16 3.00 4.93 6.61
CA SER A 16 3.40 5.72 5.43
C SER A 16 4.37 4.98 4.51
N ILE A 17 4.80 3.77 4.89
CA ILE A 17 5.55 2.91 3.98
C ILE A 17 4.63 2.56 2.79
N PRO A 18 5.06 2.80 1.54
CA PRO A 18 4.22 2.61 0.37
C PRO A 18 4.11 1.12 -0.01
N SER A 19 3.58 0.31 0.91
CA SER A 19 3.49 -1.15 0.83
C SER A 19 2.73 -1.60 -0.41
N ALA A 20 1.68 -0.87 -0.81
CA ALA A 20 0.94 -1.15 -2.05
C ALA A 20 1.81 -0.94 -3.30
N TYR A 21 2.59 0.15 -3.37
CA TYR A 21 3.51 0.40 -4.48
C TYR A 21 4.61 -0.67 -4.54
N ILE A 22 5.20 -1.01 -3.39
CA ILE A 22 6.27 -2.02 -3.31
C ILE A 22 5.74 -3.39 -3.72
N ALA A 23 4.62 -3.84 -3.15
CA ALA A 23 4.00 -5.12 -3.48
C ALA A 23 3.64 -5.22 -4.97
N THR A 24 3.08 -4.14 -5.53
CA THR A 24 2.72 -4.09 -6.96
C THR A 24 3.93 -4.20 -7.86
N ARG A 25 4.98 -3.44 -7.55
CA ARG A 25 6.21 -3.45 -8.32
C ARG A 25 6.92 -4.79 -8.28
N ILE A 26 6.93 -5.46 -7.13
CA ILE A 26 7.57 -6.78 -6.98
C ILE A 26 6.74 -7.86 -7.70
N ALA A 27 5.42 -7.88 -7.53
CA ALA A 27 4.58 -8.95 -8.06
C ALA A 27 4.34 -8.85 -9.57
N THR A 28 4.21 -7.63 -10.11
CA THR A 28 3.81 -7.40 -11.52
C THR A 28 4.85 -6.66 -12.36
N GLY A 29 5.87 -6.08 -11.74
CA GLY A 29 6.82 -5.19 -12.41
C GLY A 29 6.24 -3.82 -12.81
N LYS A 30 4.96 -3.57 -12.52
CA LYS A 30 4.22 -2.36 -12.94
C LYS A 30 4.08 -1.36 -11.79
N ASP A 31 3.76 -0.13 -12.15
CA ASP A 31 3.54 0.96 -11.19
C ASP A 31 2.05 1.08 -10.86
N ILE A 32 1.68 0.83 -9.59
CA ILE A 32 0.27 0.89 -9.15
C ILE A 32 -0.40 2.24 -9.39
N ARG A 33 0.35 3.33 -9.47
CA ARG A 33 -0.19 4.67 -9.74
C ARG A 33 -0.79 4.79 -11.15
N HIS A 34 -0.41 3.88 -12.03
CA HIS A 34 -0.92 3.78 -13.39
C HIS A 34 -1.81 2.53 -13.58
N MET A 35 -2.17 1.82 -12.50
CA MET A 35 -2.97 0.60 -12.54
C MET A 35 -4.35 0.81 -11.92
N GLY A 36 -5.37 0.15 -12.50
CA GLY A 36 -6.76 0.21 -12.05
C GLY A 36 -7.49 1.53 -12.37
N GLY A 37 -8.70 1.68 -11.82
CA GLY A 37 -9.58 2.85 -12.03
C GLY A 37 -9.21 4.10 -11.23
N GLY A 38 -7.95 4.27 -10.81
CA GLY A 38 -7.45 5.43 -10.05
C GLY A 38 -7.54 5.33 -8.52
N ASN A 39 -8.08 4.22 -7.97
CA ASN A 39 -8.16 4.00 -6.53
C ASN A 39 -7.07 3.03 -6.04
N VAL A 40 -6.07 3.55 -5.33
CA VAL A 40 -4.90 2.84 -4.76
C VAL A 40 -5.19 2.11 -3.44
N GLY A 41 -6.47 1.81 -3.16
CA GLY A 41 -6.88 1.11 -1.95
C GLY A 41 -6.34 -0.33 -1.89
N GLY A 42 -6.18 -0.86 -0.68
CA GLY A 42 -5.64 -2.20 -0.44
C GLY A 42 -6.41 -3.30 -1.19
N LEU A 43 -7.74 -3.20 -1.27
CA LEU A 43 -8.58 -4.17 -2.01
C LEU A 43 -8.38 -4.11 -3.54
N ASN A 44 -8.22 -2.91 -4.10
CA ASN A 44 -7.93 -2.76 -5.54
C ASN A 44 -6.53 -3.27 -5.87
N THR A 45 -5.55 -2.95 -5.02
CA THR A 45 -4.21 -3.53 -5.11
C THR A 45 -4.30 -5.06 -5.10
N PHE A 46 -5.08 -5.64 -4.18
CA PHE A 46 -5.22 -7.08 -4.09
C PHE A 46 -5.92 -7.72 -5.30
N ARG A 47 -6.83 -7.00 -5.97
CA ARG A 47 -7.48 -7.46 -7.21
C ARG A 47 -6.59 -7.34 -8.44
N GLU A 48 -5.82 -6.27 -8.56
CA GLU A 48 -4.98 -5.98 -9.74
C GLU A 48 -3.59 -6.65 -9.66
N VAL A 49 -3.15 -6.99 -8.45
CA VAL A 49 -1.78 -7.45 -8.15
C VAL A 49 -1.78 -8.79 -7.42
N GLY A 50 -2.77 -9.04 -6.57
CA GLY A 50 -2.91 -10.29 -5.83
C GLY A 50 -3.47 -11.43 -6.69
N PHE A 51 -3.21 -12.65 -6.24
CA PHE A 51 -3.49 -13.97 -6.82
C PHE A 51 -4.92 -14.25 -7.34
N ILE A 52 -5.87 -13.30 -7.27
CA ILE A 52 -7.26 -13.44 -7.73
C ILE A 52 -7.47 -12.81 -9.11
N ALA A 53 -6.48 -12.10 -9.66
CA ALA A 53 -6.42 -11.85 -11.10
C ALA A 53 -6.07 -13.16 -11.84
N SER A 54 -7.05 -14.06 -11.90
CA SER A 54 -7.08 -15.20 -12.81
C SER A 54 -7.03 -14.76 -14.27
#